data_AF-A0A653D4F3-F1
#
_entry.id   AF-A0A653D4F3-F1
#
_cell.length_a   1.000
_cell.length_b   1.000
_cell.length_c   1.000
_cell.angle_alpha   90.00
_cell.angle_beta   90.00
_cell.angle_gamma   90.00
#
_symmetry.space_group_name_H-M   'P 1'
#
loop_
_entity.id
_entity.type
_entity.pdbx_description
1 polymer ?
#
loop_
_entity_poly.entity_id
_entity_poly.type
_entity_poly.pdbx_seq_one_letter_code
_entity_poly.pdbx_strand_id
1 'polypeptide(L)'
;MLINKPPDSDPDFSLHPLHQDLQYFPFRPANRIAASWTAMERVDQSNGCLYVVPGSHLDGILYKHEIFLLKTSKHTLYDGVQGKEHLEKVHVVMEKGDTVFFHPLLLHGSGPNSTKGFRKAISCHYADTNCYFIDVRGTDQEDLMKRIEELSVKLSAPLHYVDIWKAKSRLVRGPPGNFQKLDSHL
;
A
#
# COMPACT_ATOMS: atom_id res chain seq x y z
N MET A 1 1.44 8.73 -3.94
CA MET A 1 2.59 8.78 -3.03
C MET A 1 3.85 9.07 -3.84
N LEU A 2 4.73 9.92 -3.34
CA LEU A 2 6.10 10.03 -3.86
C LEU A 2 7.00 9.22 -2.94
N ILE A 3 7.66 8.19 -3.48
CA ILE A 3 8.43 7.21 -2.71
C ILE A 3 9.91 7.53 -2.95
N ASN A 4 10.59 8.00 -1.92
CA ASN A 4 12.02 8.33 -1.94
C ASN A 4 12.79 7.33 -1.07
N LYS A 5 13.07 6.15 -1.61
CA LYS A 5 13.65 5.04 -0.85
C LYS A 5 15.11 5.35 -0.50
N PRO A 6 15.50 5.34 0.78
CA PRO A 6 16.86 5.69 1.20
C PRO A 6 17.88 4.65 0.76
N PRO A 7 19.17 5.03 0.64
CA PRO A 7 20.27 4.08 0.52
C PRO A 7 20.43 3.29 1.84
N ASP A 8 20.81 2.02 1.74
CA ASP A 8 21.04 1.17 2.90
C ASP A 8 22.37 1.50 3.58
N SER A 9 22.30 2.19 4.72
CA SER A 9 23.29 2.04 5.80
C SER A 9 22.95 0.86 6.73
N ASP A 10 21.69 0.41 6.71
CA ASP A 10 21.14 -0.74 7.43
C ASP A 10 20.18 -1.49 6.47
N PRO A 11 20.49 -2.76 6.07
CA PRO A 11 19.74 -3.51 5.05
C PRO A 11 18.23 -3.64 5.30
N ASP A 12 17.82 -3.52 6.55
CA ASP A 12 16.43 -3.69 6.95
C ASP A 12 15.61 -2.40 6.84
N PHE A 13 16.27 -1.25 6.82
CA PHE A 13 15.61 0.04 6.94
C PHE A 13 14.82 0.43 5.68
N SER A 14 15.35 0.06 4.51
CA SER A 14 14.74 0.43 3.24
C SER A 14 13.87 -0.67 2.65
N LEU A 15 13.80 -1.86 3.26
CA LEU A 15 12.96 -2.97 2.81
C LEU A 15 11.48 -2.62 2.98
N HIS A 16 10.69 -2.87 1.95
CA HIS A 16 9.23 -2.90 2.08
C HIS A 16 8.76 -4.35 2.04
N PRO A 17 8.20 -4.90 3.13
CA PRO A 17 7.85 -6.30 3.22
C PRO A 17 6.76 -6.68 2.23
N LEU A 18 6.59 -8.00 2.04
CA LEU A 18 5.51 -8.54 1.25
C LEU A 18 4.17 -8.16 1.88
N HIS A 19 3.30 -7.50 1.13
CA HIS A 19 2.01 -7.01 1.62
C HIS A 19 0.97 -6.93 0.48
N GLN A 20 -0.24 -6.52 0.83
CA GLN A 20 -1.35 -6.26 -0.09
C GLN A 20 -1.88 -4.86 0.24
N ASP A 21 -1.97 -4.00 -0.76
CA ASP A 21 -2.43 -2.61 -0.56
C ASP A 21 -3.85 -2.55 0.01
N LEU A 22 -4.70 -3.54 -0.33
CA LEU A 22 -6.08 -3.58 0.14
C LEU A 22 -6.18 -3.58 1.68
N GLN A 23 -5.14 -4.01 2.41
CA GLN A 23 -5.06 -3.91 3.86
C GLN A 23 -5.33 -2.49 4.37
N TYR A 24 -4.89 -1.48 3.62
CA TYR A 24 -5.07 -0.07 3.97
C TYR A 24 -6.40 0.51 3.46
N PHE A 25 -7.12 -0.17 2.57
CA PHE A 25 -8.29 0.40 1.90
C PHE A 25 -9.59 -0.11 2.53
N PRO A 26 -10.37 0.73 3.24
CA PRO A 26 -11.67 0.36 3.80
C PRO A 26 -12.78 0.49 2.75
N PHE A 27 -12.51 0.14 1.49
CA PHE A 27 -13.50 0.25 0.40
C PHE A 27 -13.40 -0.90 -0.62
N ARG A 28 -14.53 -1.18 -1.28
CA ARG A 28 -14.77 -2.37 -2.11
C ARG A 28 -15.64 -2.03 -3.33
N PRO A 29 -15.70 -2.89 -4.37
CA PRO A 29 -14.96 -4.15 -4.54
C PRO A 29 -13.49 -3.95 -4.93
N ALA A 30 -12.61 -4.88 -4.53
CA ALA A 30 -11.17 -4.81 -4.81
C ALA A 30 -10.86 -4.78 -6.32
N ASN A 31 -11.64 -5.53 -7.12
CA ASN A 31 -11.50 -5.61 -8.58
C ASN A 31 -11.77 -4.29 -9.31
N ARG A 32 -12.22 -3.25 -8.61
CA ARG A 32 -12.42 -1.89 -9.13
C ARG A 32 -11.37 -0.91 -8.64
N ILE A 33 -10.26 -1.42 -8.12
CA ILE A 33 -9.14 -0.64 -7.60
C ILE A 33 -7.88 -1.07 -8.35
N ALA A 34 -7.05 -0.11 -8.72
CA ALA A 34 -5.76 -0.37 -9.34
C ALA A 34 -4.71 0.60 -8.81
N ALA A 35 -3.53 0.07 -8.49
CA ALA A 35 -2.33 0.87 -8.28
C ALA A 35 -1.70 1.19 -9.65
N SER A 36 -1.21 2.41 -9.81
CA SER A 36 -0.20 2.77 -10.81
C SER A 36 1.09 3.10 -10.07
N TRP A 37 2.20 2.53 -10.49
CA TRP A 37 3.52 2.84 -9.94
C TRP A 37 4.47 3.12 -11.09
N THR A 38 5.06 4.32 -11.10
CA THR A 38 5.91 4.82 -12.18
C THR A 38 7.33 5.05 -11.68
N ALA A 39 8.30 4.47 -12.38
CA ALA A 39 9.72 4.65 -12.10
C ALA A 39 10.16 6.06 -12.52
N MET A 40 10.77 6.84 -11.62
CA MET A 40 11.27 8.19 -11.94
C MET A 40 12.74 8.21 -12.38
N GLU A 41 13.38 7.05 -12.27
CA GLU A 41 14.75 6.71 -12.63
C GLU A 41 14.78 5.21 -12.97
N ARG A 42 15.90 4.68 -13.44
CA ARG A 42 16.02 3.22 -13.61
C ARG A 42 15.95 2.52 -12.26
N VAL A 43 15.14 1.48 -12.17
CA VAL A 43 14.93 0.70 -10.95
C VAL A 43 15.18 -0.77 -11.23
N ASP A 44 16.06 -1.38 -10.44
CA ASP A 44 16.40 -2.78 -10.52
C ASP A 44 16.63 -3.35 -9.11
N GLN A 45 17.09 -4.59 -9.03
CA GLN A 45 17.30 -5.26 -7.75
C GLN A 45 18.32 -4.54 -6.87
N SER A 46 19.29 -3.81 -7.44
CA SER A 46 20.33 -3.14 -6.67
C SER A 46 19.81 -1.94 -5.89
N ASN A 47 18.81 -1.23 -6.41
CA ASN A 47 18.22 -0.05 -5.79
C ASN A 47 16.80 -0.26 -5.24
N GLY A 48 16.38 -1.52 -5.11
CA GLY A 48 15.11 -1.89 -4.51
C GLY A 48 13.92 -1.67 -5.43
N CYS A 49 13.92 -2.30 -6.60
CA CYS A 49 12.73 -2.44 -7.44
C CYS A 49 11.60 -3.16 -6.68
N LEU A 50 10.40 -3.11 -7.26
CA LEU A 50 9.30 -3.94 -6.77
C LEU A 50 9.59 -5.42 -7.04
N TYR A 51 9.06 -6.28 -6.18
CA TYR A 51 8.86 -7.69 -6.48
C TYR A 51 7.40 -8.04 -6.24
N VAL A 52 6.88 -8.99 -7.02
CA VAL A 52 5.49 -9.43 -6.98
C VAL A 52 5.41 -10.95 -6.92
N VAL A 53 4.32 -11.49 -6.38
CA VAL A 53 3.96 -12.91 -6.53
C VAL A 53 2.87 -12.99 -7.62
N PRO A 54 3.21 -13.43 -8.85
CA PRO A 54 2.26 -13.50 -9.95
C PRO A 54 1.02 -14.34 -9.58
N GLY A 55 -0.16 -13.92 -10.03
CA GLY A 55 -1.41 -14.64 -9.79
C GLY A 55 -1.98 -14.56 -8.36
N SER A 56 -1.22 -14.10 -7.37
CA SER A 56 -1.68 -14.03 -5.96
C SER A 56 -2.96 -13.23 -5.71
N HIS A 57 -3.31 -12.31 -6.61
CA HIS A 57 -4.55 -11.54 -6.53
C HIS A 57 -5.80 -12.33 -6.96
N LEU A 58 -5.64 -13.45 -7.67
CA LEU A 58 -6.74 -14.24 -8.24
C LEU A 58 -7.52 -15.02 -7.18
N ASP A 59 -6.89 -15.33 -6.05
CA ASP A 59 -7.54 -16.04 -4.95
C ASP A 59 -8.60 -15.17 -4.24
N GLY A 60 -8.56 -13.84 -4.44
CA GLY A 60 -9.49 -12.91 -3.79
C GLY A 60 -9.28 -12.77 -2.28
N ILE A 61 -8.21 -13.35 -1.73
CA ILE A 61 -7.93 -13.40 -0.29
C ILE A 61 -7.13 -12.15 0.12
N LEU A 62 -7.63 -11.42 1.13
CA LEU A 62 -6.82 -10.52 1.93
C LEU A 62 -6.20 -11.34 3.05
N TYR A 63 -4.90 -11.57 3.00
CA TYR A 63 -4.19 -12.26 4.06
C TYR A 63 -4.04 -11.34 5.27
N LYS A 64 -3.94 -11.92 6.47
CA LYS A 64 -3.65 -11.17 7.69
C LYS A 64 -2.27 -10.50 7.59
N HIS A 65 -2.22 -9.19 7.86
CA HIS A 65 -0.98 -8.44 8.00
C HIS A 65 -0.65 -8.25 9.48
N GLU A 66 0.60 -8.48 9.83
CA GLU A 66 1.12 -8.25 11.17
C GLU A 66 2.26 -7.23 11.11
N ILE A 67 2.49 -6.53 12.21
CA ILE A 67 3.61 -5.59 12.32
C ILE A 67 4.89 -6.33 11.99
N PHE A 68 5.57 -5.89 10.94
CA PHE A 68 6.77 -6.53 10.48
C PHE A 68 7.96 -6.10 11.36
N LEU A 69 8.35 -6.97 12.28
CA LEU A 69 9.53 -6.80 13.13
C LEU A 69 10.69 -7.58 12.51
N LEU A 70 11.57 -6.90 11.77
CA LEU A 70 12.88 -7.48 11.46
C LEU A 70 13.70 -7.55 12.74
N LYS A 71 14.45 -8.65 12.90
CA LYS A 71 15.28 -8.93 14.10
C LYS A 71 16.30 -7.83 14.42
N THR A 72 16.58 -6.94 13.47
CA THR A 72 17.65 -5.94 13.55
C THR A 72 17.18 -4.49 13.41
N SER A 73 15.97 -4.21 12.90
CA SER A 73 15.48 -2.83 12.76
C SER A 73 14.53 -2.39 13.88
N LYS A 74 14.88 -1.30 14.57
CA LYS A 74 14.03 -0.60 15.55
C LYS A 74 12.90 0.23 14.91
N HIS A 75 12.61 0.04 13.63
CA HIS A 75 11.72 0.91 12.86
C HIS A 75 10.47 0.16 12.39
N THR A 76 9.41 0.39 13.16
CA THR A 76 8.05 -0.14 13.00
C THR A 76 7.27 0.75 12.02
N LEU A 77 7.23 0.41 10.73
CA LEU A 77 6.45 1.23 9.78
C LEU A 77 5.56 0.45 8.82
N TYR A 78 5.74 -0.86 8.68
CA TYR A 78 5.01 -1.63 7.67
C TYR A 78 4.40 -2.89 8.26
N ASP A 79 3.16 -3.18 7.83
CA ASP A 79 2.50 -4.44 8.14
C ASP A 79 2.77 -5.41 6.98
N GLY A 80 3.31 -6.59 7.30
CA GLY A 80 3.68 -7.61 6.32
C GLY A 80 2.81 -8.86 6.44
N VAL A 81 2.56 -9.52 5.31
CA VAL A 81 1.94 -10.83 5.27
C VAL A 81 2.95 -11.88 5.72
N GLN A 82 2.59 -12.67 6.72
CA GLN A 82 3.45 -13.71 7.31
C GLN A 82 3.28 -15.06 6.60
N GLY A 83 4.36 -15.85 6.57
CA GLY A 83 4.32 -17.25 6.14
C GLY A 83 4.20 -17.44 4.62
N LYS A 84 4.36 -16.36 3.85
CA LYS A 84 4.30 -16.34 2.38
C LYS A 84 5.66 -16.02 1.73
N GLU A 85 6.73 -16.05 2.53
CA GLU A 85 8.08 -15.69 2.09
C GLU A 85 8.64 -16.68 1.07
N HIS A 86 8.16 -17.92 1.11
CA HIS A 86 8.52 -19.04 0.25
C HIS A 86 7.91 -18.98 -1.16
N LEU A 87 6.93 -18.10 -1.39
CA LEU A 87 6.32 -17.95 -2.70
C LEU A 87 7.33 -17.41 -3.71
N GLU A 88 7.23 -17.89 -4.96
CA GLU A 88 8.08 -17.42 -6.05
C GLU A 88 7.77 -15.95 -6.37
N LYS A 89 8.81 -15.13 -6.42
CA LYS A 89 8.72 -13.68 -6.63
C LYS A 89 9.37 -13.32 -7.96
N VAL A 90 8.70 -12.45 -8.71
CA VAL A 90 9.22 -11.84 -9.93
C VAL A 90 9.61 -10.40 -9.62
N HIS A 91 10.85 -10.04 -9.94
CA HIS A 91 11.34 -8.67 -9.81
C HIS A 91 10.93 -7.82 -11.01
N VAL A 92 10.35 -6.66 -10.74
CA VAL A 92 9.86 -5.73 -11.76
C VAL A 92 10.94 -4.68 -12.01
N VAL A 93 11.90 -5.03 -12.86
CA VAL A 93 12.95 -4.12 -13.33
C VAL A 93 12.34 -3.16 -14.35
N MET A 94 12.59 -1.86 -14.19
CA MET A 94 11.93 -0.82 -14.98
C MET A 94 12.91 0.30 -15.33
N GLU A 95 12.77 0.86 -16.51
CA GLU A 95 13.47 2.08 -16.92
C GLU A 95 12.68 3.33 -16.49
N LYS A 96 13.34 4.50 -16.56
CA LYS A 96 12.69 5.77 -16.23
C LYS A 96 11.45 5.98 -17.12
N GLY A 97 10.31 6.22 -16.49
CA GLY A 97 9.03 6.49 -17.16
C GLY A 97 8.14 5.25 -17.32
N ASP A 98 8.69 4.04 -17.18
CA ASP A 98 7.89 2.83 -17.16
C ASP A 98 6.88 2.88 -16.01
N THR A 99 5.70 2.32 -16.25
CA THR A 99 4.63 2.25 -15.26
C THR A 99 4.09 0.84 -15.17
N VAL A 100 4.05 0.29 -13.95
CA VAL A 100 3.37 -0.97 -13.66
C VAL A 100 2.01 -0.68 -13.05
N PHE A 101 1.00 -1.42 -13.50
CA PHE A 101 -0.33 -1.43 -12.91
C PHE A 101 -0.58 -2.75 -12.21
N PHE A 102 -1.17 -2.71 -11.02
CA PHE A 102 -1.47 -3.93 -10.29
C PHE A 102 -2.70 -3.82 -9.39
N HIS A 103 -3.29 -4.98 -9.13
CA HIS A 103 -4.47 -5.17 -8.29
C HIS A 103 -4.10 -5.02 -6.80
N PRO A 104 -4.95 -4.44 -5.92
CA PRO A 104 -4.60 -4.21 -4.52
C PRO A 104 -4.45 -5.50 -3.69
N LEU A 105 -4.93 -6.65 -4.19
CA LEU A 105 -4.67 -7.98 -3.60
C LEU A 105 -3.40 -8.64 -4.14
N LEU A 106 -2.67 -8.04 -5.08
CA LEU A 106 -1.41 -8.61 -5.54
C LEU A 106 -0.40 -8.53 -4.39
N LEU A 107 0.10 -9.70 -3.96
CA LEU A 107 1.21 -9.77 -3.03
C LEU A 107 2.45 -9.15 -3.68
N HIS A 108 2.97 -8.11 -3.06
CA HIS A 108 4.14 -7.39 -3.56
C HIS A 108 4.93 -6.73 -2.44
N GLY A 109 6.15 -6.32 -2.74
CA GLY A 109 7.03 -5.58 -1.83
C GLY A 109 8.14 -4.89 -2.61
N SER A 110 9.11 -4.30 -1.90
CA SER A 110 10.27 -3.63 -2.50
C SER A 110 11.52 -4.12 -1.80
N GLY A 111 12.51 -4.58 -2.58
CA GLY A 111 13.78 -5.09 -2.04
C GLY A 111 14.61 -4.01 -1.34
N PRO A 112 15.71 -4.36 -0.64
CA PRO A 112 16.66 -3.39 -0.08
C PRO A 112 17.27 -2.49 -1.18
N ASN A 113 17.78 -1.31 -0.81
CA ASN A 113 18.45 -0.39 -1.74
C ASN A 113 19.92 -0.32 -1.34
N SER A 114 20.71 -1.20 -1.93
CA SER A 114 22.13 -1.34 -1.63
C SER A 114 23.00 -0.31 -2.36
N THR A 115 22.41 0.68 -3.04
CA THR A 115 23.14 1.77 -3.68
C THR A 115 23.40 2.93 -2.70
N LYS A 116 24.21 3.91 -3.12
CA LYS A 116 24.45 5.14 -2.35
C LYS A 116 23.39 6.23 -2.55
N GLY A 117 22.49 6.04 -3.52
CA GLY A 117 21.50 7.04 -3.92
C GLY A 117 20.10 6.71 -3.39
N PHE A 118 19.24 7.73 -3.37
CA PHE A 118 17.81 7.53 -3.08
C PHE A 118 17.05 7.16 -4.35
N ARG A 119 16.33 6.02 -4.32
CA ARG A 119 15.51 5.56 -5.44
C ARG A 119 14.13 6.21 -5.42
N LYS A 120 13.77 6.92 -6.49
CA LYS A 120 12.49 7.63 -6.62
C LYS A 120 11.47 6.93 -7.48
N ALA A 121 10.24 6.94 -7.00
CA ALA A 121 9.07 6.53 -7.76
C ALA A 121 7.85 7.34 -7.36
N ILE A 122 6.86 7.41 -8.24
CA ILE A 122 5.56 7.99 -7.92
C ILE A 122 4.50 6.92 -8.09
N SER A 123 3.54 6.88 -7.17
CA SER A 123 2.42 5.96 -7.25
C SER A 123 1.09 6.64 -6.97
N CYS A 124 0.01 6.05 -7.46
CA CYS A 124 -1.36 6.45 -7.18
C CYS A 124 -2.23 5.21 -7.13
N HIS A 125 -3.23 5.20 -6.25
CA HIS A 125 -4.25 4.17 -6.21
C HIS A 125 -5.56 4.77 -6.69
N TYR A 126 -6.10 4.21 -7.76
CA TYR A 126 -7.36 4.60 -8.34
C TYR A 126 -8.44 3.62 -7.92
N ALA A 127 -9.64 4.13 -7.65
CA ALA A 127 -10.83 3.34 -7.38
C ALA A 127 -11.98 3.85 -8.25
N ASP A 128 -12.82 2.95 -8.75
CA ASP A 128 -14.07 3.29 -9.42
C ASP A 128 -14.96 4.12 -8.48
N THR A 129 -15.66 5.11 -9.02
CA THR A 129 -16.50 6.01 -8.20
C THR A 129 -17.69 5.29 -7.58
N ASN A 130 -18.08 4.10 -8.07
CA ASN A 130 -19.14 3.29 -7.47
C ASN A 130 -18.65 2.33 -6.39
N CYS A 131 -17.36 2.32 -6.06
CA CYS A 131 -16.88 1.66 -4.85
C CYS A 131 -17.60 2.22 -3.60
N TYR A 132 -17.71 1.40 -2.57
CA TYR A 132 -18.35 1.73 -1.31
C TYR A 132 -17.43 1.43 -0.13
N PHE A 133 -17.56 2.21 0.94
CA PHE A 133 -16.84 1.97 2.17
C PHE A 133 -17.42 0.76 2.90
N ILE A 134 -16.55 0.01 3.59
CA ILE A 134 -16.93 -1.10 4.45
C ILE A 134 -16.60 -0.77 5.90
N ASP A 135 -17.36 -1.35 6.82
CA ASP A 135 -16.95 -1.42 8.21
C ASP A 135 -15.89 -2.50 8.35
N VAL A 136 -14.73 -2.13 8.90
CA VAL A 136 -13.59 -3.04 9.08
C VAL A 136 -13.51 -3.66 10.46
N ARG A 137 -14.44 -3.32 11.38
CA ARG A 137 -14.53 -3.94 12.71
C ARG A 137 -14.83 -5.43 12.58
N GLY A 138 -14.12 -6.27 13.33
CA GLY A 138 -14.23 -7.74 13.24
C GLY A 138 -13.56 -8.35 12.00
N THR A 139 -12.76 -7.58 11.26
CA THR A 139 -11.98 -8.06 10.10
C THR A 139 -10.48 -7.96 10.36
N ASP A 140 -9.65 -8.55 9.49
CA ASP A 140 -8.18 -8.44 9.56
C ASP A 140 -7.64 -7.00 9.43
N GLN A 141 -8.50 -6.04 9.04
CA GLN A 141 -8.15 -4.63 8.93
C GLN A 141 -8.43 -3.83 10.23
N GLU A 142 -9.08 -4.44 11.23
CA GLU A 142 -9.50 -3.75 12.46
C GLU A 142 -8.31 -3.17 13.25
N ASP A 143 -7.24 -3.93 13.40
CA ASP A 143 -6.08 -3.51 14.19
C ASP A 143 -5.39 -2.29 13.55
N LEU A 144 -5.32 -2.25 12.23
CA LEU A 144 -4.78 -1.10 11.50
C LEU A 144 -5.68 0.14 11.69
N MET A 145 -7.00 -0.04 11.57
CA MET A 145 -7.97 1.03 11.82
C MET A 145 -7.79 1.64 13.21
N LYS A 146 -7.74 0.80 14.26
CA LYS A 146 -7.54 1.26 15.65
C LYS A 146 -6.26 2.06 15.80
N ARG A 147 -5.13 1.56 15.26
CA ARG A 147 -3.84 2.29 15.31
C ARG A 147 -3.91 3.66 14.66
N ILE A 148 -4.59 3.78 13.51
CA ILE A 148 -4.71 5.04 12.77
C ILE A 148 -5.62 6.02 13.53
N GLU A 149 -6.75 5.56 14.06
CA GLU A 149 -7.65 6.40 14.85
C GLU A 149 -6.99 6.85 16.16
N GLU A 150 -6.28 5.98 16.87
CA GLU A 150 -5.49 6.34 18.06
C GLU A 150 -4.42 7.40 17.76
N LEU A 151 -3.76 7.29 16.60
CA LEU A 151 -2.80 8.31 16.16
C LEU A 151 -3.49 9.65 15.87
N SER A 152 -4.68 9.63 15.26
CA SER A 152 -5.46 10.85 15.00
C SER A 152 -5.81 11.60 16.29
N VAL A 153 -6.16 10.86 17.35
CA VAL A 153 -6.44 11.40 18.68
C VAL A 153 -5.18 12.01 19.29
N LYS A 154 -4.03 11.33 19.20
CA LYS A 154 -2.74 11.85 19.70
C LYS A 154 -2.29 13.12 18.99
N LEU A 155 -2.71 13.32 17.74
CA LEU A 155 -2.47 14.53 16.97
C LEU A 155 -3.54 15.62 17.17
N SER A 156 -4.42 15.45 18.16
CA SER A 156 -5.53 16.37 18.47
C SER A 156 -6.49 16.61 17.30
N ALA A 157 -6.62 15.62 16.42
CA ALA A 157 -7.50 15.64 15.24
C ALA A 157 -8.26 14.30 15.15
N PRO A 158 -9.22 14.04 16.06
CA PRO A 158 -9.95 12.78 16.07
C PRO A 158 -10.73 12.60 14.78
N LEU A 159 -10.36 11.58 14.00
CA LEU A 159 -11.00 11.26 12.73
C LEU A 159 -11.34 9.77 12.69
N HIS A 160 -12.54 9.46 12.21
CA HIS A 160 -12.86 8.07 11.88
C HIS A 160 -12.09 7.62 10.65
N TYR A 161 -11.70 6.35 10.62
CA TYR A 161 -10.83 5.82 9.58
C TYR A 161 -11.37 6.03 8.16
N VAL A 162 -12.68 5.85 7.96
CA VAL A 162 -13.35 6.09 6.67
C VAL A 162 -13.29 7.56 6.27
N ASP A 163 -13.43 8.49 7.21
CA ASP A 163 -13.45 9.92 6.92
C ASP A 163 -12.08 10.42 6.45
N ILE A 164 -10.99 9.83 6.96
CA ILE A 164 -9.63 10.07 6.45
C ILE A 164 -9.56 9.74 4.95
N TRP A 165 -10.13 8.62 4.53
CA TRP A 165 -10.13 8.21 3.12
C TRP A 165 -11.04 9.07 2.25
N LYS A 166 -12.23 9.42 2.74
CA LYS A 166 -13.13 10.39 2.07
C LYS A 166 -12.42 11.71 1.84
N ALA A 167 -11.78 12.27 2.87
CA ALA A 167 -11.05 13.54 2.81
C ALA A 167 -9.83 13.50 1.87
N LYS A 168 -9.17 12.35 1.72
CA LYS A 168 -8.04 12.16 0.79
C LYS A 168 -8.47 11.90 -0.65
N SER A 169 -9.70 11.43 -0.88
CA SER A 169 -10.19 11.05 -2.21
C SER A 169 -10.44 12.28 -3.09
N ARG A 170 -10.13 12.18 -4.39
CA ARG A 170 -10.39 13.24 -5.38
C ARG A 170 -10.99 12.61 -6.63
N LEU A 171 -12.03 13.24 -7.18
CA LEU A 171 -12.57 12.85 -8.48
C LEU A 171 -11.56 13.25 -9.56
N VAL A 172 -10.99 12.27 -10.26
CA VAL A 172 -9.99 12.50 -11.31
C VAL A 172 -10.66 12.60 -12.68
N ARG A 173 -11.64 11.73 -12.97
CA ARG A 173 -12.36 11.68 -14.26
C ARG A 173 -13.72 11.02 -14.10
N GLY A 174 -14.67 11.41 -14.94
CA GLY A 174 -16.01 10.84 -14.99
C GLY A 174 -16.97 11.48 -13.99
N PRO A 175 -18.23 11.00 -13.91
CA PRO A 175 -19.19 11.48 -12.94
C PRO A 175 -18.83 11.01 -11.52
N PRO A 176 -19.18 11.79 -10.48
CA PRO A 176 -19.09 11.32 -9.10
C PRO A 176 -20.01 10.13 -8.86
N GLY A 177 -19.64 9.26 -7.92
CA GLY A 177 -20.40 8.07 -7.55
C GLY A 177 -20.62 7.96 -6.06
N ASN A 178 -20.70 6.73 -5.54
CA ASN A 178 -20.90 6.45 -4.12
C ASN A 178 -19.74 6.95 -3.24
N PHE A 179 -18.51 6.96 -3.77
CA PHE A 179 -17.32 7.32 -3.02
C PHE A 179 -17.28 8.79 -2.58
N GLN A 180 -17.94 9.68 -3.33
CA GLN A 180 -17.98 11.12 -3.10
C GLN A 180 -19.23 11.58 -2.35
N LYS A 181 -20.16 10.68 -2.03
CA LYS A 181 -21.30 11.00 -1.16
C LYS A 181 -20.76 11.13 0.28
N LEU A 182 -20.52 12.37 0.70
CA LEU A 182 -20.44 12.69 2.11
C LEU A 182 -21.85 12.55 2.65
N ASP A 183 -22.16 11.45 3.34
CA ASP A 183 -23.33 11.44 4.22
C ASP A 183 -23.09 12.54 5.26
N SER A 184 -23.70 13.70 5.05
CA SER A 184 -23.65 14.81 6.00
C SER A 184 -24.55 14.44 7.17
N HIS A 185 -24.02 13.63 8.09
CA HIS A 185 -24.55 13.53 9.43
C HIS A 185 -23.74 14.46 10.33
N LEU A 186 -23.89 15.76 10.05
CA LEU A 186 -23.67 16.85 11.01
C LEU A 186 -25.05 17.40 11.39
#